data_AF-A0A950EBX2-F1
#
_entry.id   AF-A0A950EBX2-F1
#
_cell.length_a   1.000
_cell.length_b   1.000
_cell.length_c   1.000
_cell.angle_alpha   90.00
_cell.angle_beta   90.00
_cell.angle_gamma   90.00
#
_symmetry.space_group_name_H-M   'P 1'
#
loop_
_entity.id
_entity.type
_entity.pdbx_description
1 polymer ?
#
loop_
_entity_poly.entity_id
_entity_poly.type
_entity_poly.pdbx_seq_one_letter_code
_entity_poly.pdbx_strand_id
1 'polypeptide(L)' 'SATIQGVRKAVEQLPAEFREALVLREFEGLSYKEIADVSGVPLGTVMSRLARARNQLQVILLEQKKQEIL' A
#
# COMPACT_ATOMS: atom_id res chain seq x y z
N SER A 1 -15.41 9.85 -7.49
CA SER A 1 -16.22 8.65 -7.23
C SER A 1 -15.94 8.16 -5.81
N ALA A 2 -16.97 7.74 -5.06
CA ALA A 2 -16.84 7.22 -3.69
C ALA A 2 -15.78 6.12 -3.57
N THR A 3 -15.62 5.30 -4.62
CA THR A 3 -14.60 4.25 -4.71
C THR A 3 -13.17 4.78 -4.59
N ILE A 4 -12.85 5.90 -5.26
CA ILE A 4 -11.50 6.50 -5.20
C ILE A 4 -11.19 7.02 -3.80
N GLN A 5 -12.20 7.58 -3.13
CA GLN A 5 -12.05 8.11 -1.77
C GLN A 5 -11.89 6.97 -0.74
N GLY A 6 -12.59 5.85 -0.91
CA GLY A 6 -12.42 4.66 -0.09
C GLY A 6 -11.02 4.07 -0.20
N VAL A 7 -10.50 3.91 -1.43
CA VAL A 7 -9.14 3.44 -1.66
C VAL A 7 -8.10 4.37 -1.03
N ARG A 8 -8.25 5.69 -1.19
CA ARG A 8 -7.34 6.66 -0.55
C ARG A 8 -7.30 6.49 0.98
N LYS A 9 -8.47 6.44 1.62
CA LYS A 9 -8.57 6.24 3.07
C LYS A 9 -7.96 4.90 3.52
N ALA A 10 -8.10 3.85 2.71
CA ALA A 10 -7.52 2.56 3.02
C ALA A 10 -5.98 2.59 2.94
N VAL A 11 -5.42 3.26 1.94
CA VAL A 11 -3.97 3.47 1.82
C VAL A 11 -3.41 4.32 2.99
N GLU A 12 -4.15 5.35 3.42
CA GLU A 12 -3.78 6.19 4.57
C GLU A 12 -3.76 5.44 5.91
N GLN A 13 -4.43 4.29 6.02
CA GLN A 13 -4.42 3.44 7.22
C GLN A 13 -3.21 2.50 7.30
N LEU A 14 -2.46 2.33 6.20
CA LEU A 14 -1.26 1.51 6.20
C LEU A 14 -0.15 2.15 7.06
N PRO A 15 0.68 1.36 7.76
CA PRO A 15 1.94 1.82 8.33
C PRO A 15 2.78 2.58 7.30
N ALA A 16 3.50 3.61 7.77
CA ALA A 16 4.20 4.55 6.90
C ALA A 16 5.15 3.84 5.91
N GLU A 17 5.92 2.87 6.37
CA GLU A 17 6.86 2.15 5.50
C GLU A 17 6.20 1.25 4.45
N PHE A 18 4.98 0.76 4.72
CA PHE A 18 4.21 -0.06 3.78
C PHE A 18 3.50 0.82 2.76
N ARG A 19 2.97 1.95 3.23
CA ARG A 19 2.36 2.98 2.40
C ARG A 19 3.37 3.54 1.41
N GLU A 20 4.55 3.92 1.88
CA GLU A 20 5.63 4.47 1.04
C GLU A 20 5.98 3.49 -0.10
N ALA A 21 6.30 2.24 0.25
CA ALA A 21 6.66 1.23 -0.75
C ALA A 21 5.54 1.01 -1.78
N LEU A 22 4.28 0.95 -1.31
CA LEU A 22 3.11 0.80 -2.19
C LEU A 22 2.92 2.01 -3.11
N VAL A 23 3.07 3.24 -2.59
CA VAL A 23 2.93 4.47 -3.37
C VAL A 23 3.98 4.55 -4.46
N LEU A 24 5.25 4.34 -4.10
CA LEU A 24 6.35 4.35 -5.07
C LEU A 24 6.17 3.28 -6.14
N ARG A 25 5.60 2.12 -5.79
CA ARG A 25 5.37 1.04 -6.76
C ARG A 25 4.17 1.27 -7.66
N GLU A 26 3.01 1.53 -7.09
CA GLU A 26 1.73 1.47 -7.80
C GLU A 26 1.32 2.82 -8.38
N PHE A 27 1.83 3.94 -7.84
CA PHE A 27 1.48 5.29 -8.26
C PHE A 27 2.63 5.97 -9.01
N GLU A 28 3.86 5.85 -8.52
CA GLU A 28 5.05 6.41 -9.20
C GLU A 28 5.68 5.44 -10.22
N GLY A 29 5.25 4.18 -10.23
CA GLY A 29 5.68 3.18 -11.22
C GLY A 29 7.11 2.67 -11.05
N LEU A 30 7.77 2.96 -9.93
CA LEU A 30 9.17 2.57 -9.71
C LEU A 30 9.34 1.05 -9.65
N SER A 31 10.48 0.57 -10.15
CA SER A 31 10.93 -0.80 -9.96
C SER A 31 11.31 -1.06 -8.50
N TYR A 32 11.37 -2.33 -8.09
CA TYR A 32 11.74 -2.67 -6.71
C TYR A 32 13.17 -2.23 -6.38
N LYS A 33 14.05 -2.17 -7.39
CA LYS A 33 15.42 -1.69 -7.24
C LYS A 33 15.44 -0.18 -7.02
N GLU A 34 14.72 0.60 -7.83
CA GLU A 34 14.62 2.06 -7.64
C GLU A 34 14.00 2.41 -6.28
N ILE A 35 13.02 1.64 -5.81
CA ILE A 35 12.46 1.81 -4.46
C ILE A 35 13.51 1.51 -3.39
N ALA A 36 14.30 0.45 -3.56
CA ALA A 36 15.38 0.12 -2.62
C ALA A 36 16.42 1.26 -2.55
N ASP A 37 16.78 1.81 -3.70
CA ASP A 37 17.75 2.90 -3.83
C ASP A 37 17.21 4.20 -3.20
N VAL A 38 15.96 4.58 -3.48
CA VAL A 38 15.33 5.81 -2.95
C VAL A 38 15.04 5.72 -1.45
N SER A 39 14.54 4.58 -0.98
CA SER A 39 14.18 4.38 0.43
C SER A 39 15.37 3.98 1.31
N GLY A 40 16.55 3.70 0.73
CA GLY A 40 17.74 3.30 1.48
C GLY A 40 17.60 1.97 2.22
N VAL A 41 16.81 1.04 1.68
CA VAL A 41 16.54 -0.28 2.31
C VAL A 41 16.88 -1.43 1.37
N PRO A 42 17.19 -2.64 1.89
CA PRO A 42 17.46 -3.79 1.04
C PRO A 42 16.29 -4.15 0.10
N LEU A 43 16.60 -4.69 -1.09
CA LEU A 43 15.60 -5.15 -2.06
C LEU A 43 14.60 -6.15 -1.46
N GLY A 44 15.06 -7.08 -0.61
CA GLY A 44 14.20 -8.02 0.11
C GLY A 44 13.26 -7.33 1.11
N THR A 45 13.68 -6.20 1.69
CA THR A 45 12.83 -5.36 2.54
C THR A 45 11.73 -4.70 1.71
N VAL A 46 12.04 -4.20 0.51
CA VAL A 46 11.02 -3.68 -0.42
C VAL A 46 9.97 -4.73 -0.74
N MET A 47 10.40 -5.94 -1.12
CA MET A 47 9.49 -7.05 -1.43
C MET A 47 8.58 -7.39 -0.24
N SER A 48 9.14 -7.51 0.97
CA SER A 48 8.36 -7.85 2.16
C SER A 48 7.43 -6.70 2.62
N ARG A 49 7.83 -5.43 2.43
CA ARG A 49 6.96 -4.26 2.67
C ARG A 49 5.78 -4.27 1.70
N LEU A 50 6.02 -4.47 0.40
CA LEU A 50 4.96 -4.53 -0.61
C LEU A 50 3.98 -5.67 -0.37
N ALA A 51 4.48 -6.87 -0.03
CA ALA A 51 3.63 -8.01 0.29
C ALA A 51 2.71 -7.71 1.50
N ARG A 52 3.28 -7.14 2.58
CA ARG A 52 2.51 -6.76 3.77
C ARG A 52 1.53 -5.63 3.49
N ALA A 53 1.94 -4.61 2.73
CA ALA A 53 1.08 -3.51 2.32
C ALA A 53 -0.17 -4.00 1.58
N ARG A 54 0.00 -4.88 0.60
CA ARG A 54 -1.12 -5.44 -0.20
C ARG A 54 -2.07 -6.28 0.66
N ASN A 55 -1.53 -7.16 1.52
CA ASN A 55 -2.34 -7.97 2.42
C ASN A 55 -3.16 -7.10 3.39
N GLN A 56 -2.54 -6.09 4.01
CA GLN A 56 -3.25 -5.18 4.91
C GLN A 56 -4.29 -4.33 4.18
N LEU A 57 -3.95 -3.82 2.99
CA LEU A 57 -4.89 -3.04 2.17
C LEU A 57 -6.12 -3.87 1.80
N GLN A 58 -5.94 -5.14 1.44
CA GLN A 58 -7.04 -6.05 1.18
C GLN A 58 -7.95 -6.20 2.41
N VAL A 59 -7.38 -6.41 3.59
CA VAL A 59 -8.16 -6.52 4.85
C VAL A 59 -8.94 -5.24 5.10
N ILE A 60 -8.31 -4.06 5.01
CA ILE A 60 -8.95 -2.77 5.26
C ILE A 60 -10.12 -2.55 4.29
N LEU A 61 -9.93 -2.82 2.99
CA LEU A 61 -10.98 -2.66 1.99
C LEU A 61 -12.15 -3.63 2.18
N LEU A 62 -11.87 -4.87 2.61
CA LEU A 62 -12.92 -5.84 2.93
C LEU A 62 -13.74 -5.40 4.15
N GLU A 63 -13.10 -4.88 5.19
CA GLU A 63 -13.80 -4.36 6.37
C GLU A 63 -14.62 -3.09 6.04
N GLN A 64 -14.10 -2.18 5.21
CA GLN A 64 -14.86 -1.03 4.73
C GLN A 64 -16.11 -1.47 3.97
N LYS A 65 -15.99 -2.45 3.07
CA LYS A 65 -17.13 -2.98 2.31
C LYS A 65 -18.18 -3.65 3.20
N LYS A 66 -17.77 -4.33 4.28
CA LYS A 66 -18.71 -4.90 5.26
C LYS A 66 -19.51 -3.82 5.98
N GLN A 67 -18.88 -2.69 6.31
CA GLN A 67 -19.54 -1.56 6.98
C GLN A 67 -20.50 -0.78 6.08
N GLU A 68 -20.33 -0.83 4.75
CA GLU A 68 -21.26 -0.22 3.79
C GLU A 68 -22.55 -1.05 3.60
N ILE A 69 -22.52 -2.34 3.95
CA ILE A 69 -23.66 -3.27 3.78
C ILE A 69 -24.51 -3.38 5.05
N LEU A 70 -24.01 -2.85 6.17
CA LEU A 70 -24.71 -2.78 7.46
C LEU A 70 -25.45 -1.43 7.61
#